data_AF-A0A2H9N839-F1
#
_entry.id   AF-A0A2H9N839-F1
#
_cell.length_a   1.000
_cell.length_b   1.000
_cell.length_c   1.000
_cell.angle_alpha   90.00
_cell.angle_beta   90.00
_cell.angle_gamma   90.00
#
_symmetry.space_group_name_H-M   'P 1'
#
loop_
_entity.id
_entity.type
_entity.pdbx_description
1 polymer ?
#
loop_
_entity_poly.entity_id
_entity_poly.type
_entity_poly.pdbx_seq_one_letter_code
_entity_poly.pdbx_strand_id
1 'polypeptide(L)' 'MKYFFCHIPFGRKEVYAKEVMKANLERLARLIKVCGFLLQTKVYLFWEIDLSIELRRNLKEFDLVSV' A
#
# COMPACT_ATOMS: atom_id res chain seq x y z
N MET A 1 -10.37 7.12 -24.77
CA MET A 1 -9.20 6.66 -23.99
C MET A 1 -9.20 7.33 -22.62
N LYS A 2 -8.83 6.63 -21.54
CA LYS A 2 -8.66 7.25 -20.21
C LYS A 2 -7.32 7.99 -20.19
N TYR A 3 -7.36 9.32 -20.17
CA TYR A 3 -6.16 10.14 -20.06
C TYR A 3 -5.67 10.10 -18.61
N PHE A 4 -4.50 9.51 -18.40
CA PHE A 4 -3.77 9.62 -17.14
C PHE A 4 -3.01 10.94 -17.18
N PHE A 5 -3.55 11.96 -16.51
CA PHE A 5 -2.84 13.21 -16.34
C PHE A 5 -1.68 12.98 -15.38
N CYS A 6 -0.47 13.39 -15.75
CA CYS A 6 0.73 13.25 -14.90
C CYS A 6 0.54 13.84 -13.49
N HIS A 7 -0.26 14.91 -13.37
CA HIS A 7 -0.58 15.56 -12.09
C HIS A 7 -1.80 14.94 -11.36
N ILE A 8 -2.50 13.97 -11.95
CA ILE A 8 -3.66 13.30 -11.34
C ILE A 8 -3.63 11.79 -11.66
N PRO A 9 -2.63 11.05 -11.13
CA PRO A 9 -2.41 9.65 -11.48
C PRO A 9 -3.62 8.74 -11.16
N PHE A 10 -4.41 9.10 -10.15
CA PHE A 10 -5.60 8.35 -9.72
C PHE A 10 -6.94 8.98 -10.14
N GLY A 11 -6.89 10.02 -10.99
CA GLY A 11 -8.07 10.81 -11.32
C GLY A 11 -8.64 11.57 -10.12
N ARG A 12 -9.83 12.16 -10.29
CA ARG A 12 -10.52 12.89 -9.22
C ARG A 12 -11.26 11.93 -8.30
N LYS A 13 -11.16 12.13 -6.98
CA LYS A 13 -11.84 11.32 -5.94
C LYS A 13 -13.36 11.20 -6.19
N GLU A 14 -13.99 12.29 -6.62
CA GLU A 14 -15.42 12.32 -6.93
C GLU A 14 -15.82 11.38 -8.08
N VAL A 15 -14.97 11.28 -9.09
CA VAL A 15 -15.21 10.38 -10.25
C VAL A 15 -15.08 8.94 -9.80
N TYR A 16 -14.07 8.63 -8.98
CA TYR A 16 -13.93 7.31 -8.38
C TYR A 16 -15.17 6.93 -7.56
N ALA A 17 -15.65 7.81 -6.68
CA ALA A 17 -16.84 7.56 -5.87
C ALA A 17 -18.09 7.29 -6.74
N LYS A 18 -18.31 8.10 -7.78
CA LYS A 18 -19.43 7.90 -8.72
C LYS A 18 -19.35 6.57 -9.46
N GLU A 19 -18.15 6.18 -9.89
CA GLU A 19 -17.95 4.92 -10.62
C GLU A 19 -18.09 3.69 -9.72
N VAL A 20 -17.65 3.78 -8.45
CA VAL A 20 -17.85 2.72 -7.45
C VAL A 20 -19.34 2.50 -7.18
N MET A 21 -20.11 3.58 -7.02
CA MET A 21 -21.56 3.49 -6.79
C MET A 21 -22.33 2.89 -7.98
N LYS A 22 -21.80 3.03 -9.21
CA LYS A 22 -22.38 2.46 -10.43
C LYS A 22 -21.90 1.03 -10.73
N ALA A 23 -20.85 0.56 -10.08
CA ALA A 23 -20.24 -0.71 -10.42
C ALA A 23 -21.12 -1.89 -9.92
N ASN A 24 -21.14 -2.97 -10.71
CA ASN A 24 -21.87 -4.18 -10.33
C ASN A 24 -21.09 -4.98 -9.26
N LEU A 25 -21.79 -5.90 -8.59
CA LEU A 25 -21.24 -6.71 -7.50
C LEU A 25 -19.96 -7.46 -7.91
N GLU A 26 -19.95 -8.02 -9.11
CA GLU A 26 -18.80 -8.75 -9.64
C GLU A 26 -17.55 -7.87 -9.76
N ARG A 27 -17.70 -6.66 -10.27
CA ARG A 27 -16.59 -5.72 -10.47
C ARG A 27 -16.08 -5.17 -9.14
N LEU A 28 -16.95 -4.96 -8.14
CA LEU A 28 -16.52 -4.65 -6.77
C LEU A 28 -15.76 -5.83 -6.16
N ALA A 29 -16.26 -7.05 -6.28
CA ALA A 29 -15.61 -8.24 -5.71
C ALA A 29 -14.20 -8.44 -6.30
N ARG A 30 -14.04 -8.25 -7.61
CA ARG A 30 -12.72 -8.28 -8.27
C ARG A 30 -11.80 -7.17 -7.75
N LEU A 31 -12.32 -5.95 -7.58
CA LEU A 31 -11.55 -4.83 -7.03
C LEU A 31 -11.07 -5.12 -5.60
N ILE A 32 -11.95 -5.65 -4.74
CA ILE A 32 -11.61 -6.03 -3.37
C ILE A 32 -10.51 -7.11 -3.36
N LYS A 33 -10.59 -8.12 -4.23
CA LYS A 33 -9.54 -9.14 -4.37
C LYS A 33 -8.18 -8.54 -4.72
N VAL A 34 -8.15 -7.63 -5.70
CA VAL A 34 -6.91 -6.94 -6.11
C VAL A 34 -6.38 -6.08 -4.97
N CYS A 35 -7.23 -5.31 -4.29
CA CYS A 35 -6.83 -4.53 -3.12
C CYS A 35 -6.25 -5.41 -2.00
N GLY A 36 -6.87 -6.56 -1.72
CA GLY A 36 -6.37 -7.53 -0.74
C GLY A 36 -5.01 -8.10 -1.11
N PHE A 37 -4.79 -8.42 -2.39
CA PHE A 37 -3.48 -8.86 -2.89
C PHE A 37 -2.42 -7.77 -2.74
N LEU A 38 -2.72 -6.54 -3.18
CA LEU A 38 -1.79 -5.42 -3.08
C LEU A 38 -1.46 -5.06 -1.62
N LEU A 39 -2.43 -5.15 -0.71
CA LEU A 39 -2.20 -4.91 0.71
C LEU A 39 -1.29 -6.00 1.31
N GLN A 40 -1.50 -7.26 0.95
CA GLN A 40 -0.62 -8.36 1.35
C GLN A 40 0.80 -8.16 0.81
N THR A 41 0.95 -7.80 -0.46
CA THR A 41 2.27 -7.51 -1.05
C THR A 41 2.94 -6.32 -0.35
N LYS A 42 2.19 -5.27 -0.02
CA LYS A 42 2.69 -4.16 0.77
C LYS A 42 3.21 -4.67 2.11
N VAL A 43 2.39 -5.37 2.89
CA VAL A 43 2.79 -5.91 4.19
C VAL A 43 4.03 -6.77 4.07
N TYR A 44 4.08 -7.70 3.11
CA TYR A 44 5.24 -8.55 2.86
C TYR A 44 6.52 -7.74 2.58
N LEU A 45 6.44 -6.75 1.68
CA LEU A 45 7.59 -5.90 1.33
C LEU A 45 8.07 -5.04 2.50
N PHE A 46 7.17 -4.60 3.38
CA PHE A 46 7.51 -3.76 4.53
C PHE A 46 7.78 -4.54 5.83
N TRP A 47 7.44 -5.84 5.89
CA TRP A 47 7.68 -6.70 7.05
C TRP A 47 9.17 -6.90 7.34
N GLU A 48 9.98 -7.10 6.29
CA GLU A 48 11.45 -7.23 6.42
C GLU A 48 12.10 -5.92 6.90
N ILE A 49 11.51 -4.77 6.56
CA ILE A 49 12.04 -3.46 6.94
C ILE A 49 11.86 -3.22 8.44
N ASP A 50 10.72 -3.61 9.02
CA ASP A 50 10.49 -3.52 10.47
C ASP A 50 11.46 -4.41 11.25
N LEU A 51 11.68 -5.66 10.85
CA LEU A 51 12.63 -6.56 11.51
C LEU A 51 14.09 -6.06 11.39
N SER A 52 14.45 -5.50 10.23
CA SER A 52 15.78 -4.94 9.98
C SER A 52 16.03 -3.65 10.75
N ILE A 53 15.01 -2.79 10.92
CA ILE A 53 15.09 -1.58 11.73
C ILE A 53 15.19 -1.95 13.21
N GLU A 54 14.39 -2.90 13.69
CA GLU A 54 14.41 -3.37 15.07
C GLU A 54 15.78 -3.99 15.41
N LEU A 55 16.31 -4.88 14.57
CA LEU A 55 17.66 -5.45 14.75
C LEU A 55 18.76 -4.37 14.72
N ARG A 56 18.66 -3.39 13.82
CA ARG A 56 19.62 -2.27 13.74
C ARG A 56 19.54 -1.34 14.95
N ARG A 57 18.34 -1.18 15.53
CA ARG A 57 18.13 -0.39 16.75
C ARG A 57 18.73 -1.09 17.96
N ASN A 58 18.51 -2.39 18.10
CA ASN A 58 19.11 -3.22 19.14
C ASN A 58 20.65 -3.31 19.01
N LEU A 59 21.20 -3.36 17.79
CA LEU A 59 22.66 -3.34 17.56
C LEU A 59 23.29 -2.00 17.97
N LYS A 60 22.64 -0.87 17.68
CA LYS A 60 23.11 0.47 18.13
C LYS A 60 23.07 0.62 19.65
N GLU A 61 22.11 -0.01 20.32
CA GLU A 61 22.01 -0.01 21.77
C GLU A 61 23.13 -0.85 22.41
N PHE A 62 23.54 -1.94 21.75
CA PHE A 62 24.69 -2.75 22.17
C PHE A 62 26.04 -2.02 22.01
N ASP A 63 26.23 -1.26 20.91
CA ASP A 63 27.44 -0.45 20.69
C ASP A 63 27.55 0.77 21.64
N LEU A 64 26.42 1.27 22.18
CA LEU A 64 26.43 2.37 23.15
C LEU A 64 26.71 1.93 24.59
N VAL A 65 26.55 0.64 24.89
CA VAL A 65 26.76 0.04 26.23
C VAL A 65 28.17 -0.56 26.38
N SER A 66 28.92 -0.70 25.27
CA SER A 66 30.28 -1.26 25.26
C SER A 66 31.42 -0.23 25.34
N VAL A 67 31.11 1.05 25.57
CA VAL A 67 32.08 2.15 25.79
C VAL A 67 32.18 2.53 27.26
#